data_AF-A0A935V0X2-F1
#
_entry.id   AF-A0A935V0X2-F1
#
_cell.length_a   1.000
_cell.length_b   1.000
_cell.length_c   1.000
_cell.angle_alpha   90.00
_cell.angle_beta   90.00
_cell.angle_gamma   90.00
#
_symmetry.space_group_name_H-M   'P 1'
#
loop_
_entity.id
_entity.type
_entity.pdbx_description
1 polymer ?
#
loop_
_entity_poly.entity_id
_entity_poly.type
_entity_poly.pdbx_seq_one_letter_code
_entity_poly.pdbx_strand_id
1 'polypeptide(L)' 'MRGEGPLRLDLTHLDLPDGVSVAAGITALRVLLADHGALTLIGAPQMLAHTLYKIGSLGLAGLRLEDVRADEPTTAN' A
#
# COMPACT_ATOMS: atom_id res chain seq x y z
N MET A 1 13.95 12.84 -15.14
CA MET A 1 13.87 13.86 -14.06
C MET A 1 13.46 13.12 -12.80
N ARG A 2 14.39 12.88 -11.86
CA ARG A 2 14.04 12.28 -10.56
C ARG A 2 13.52 13.39 -9.65
N GLY A 3 12.23 13.39 -9.36
CA GLY A 3 11.63 14.34 -8.42
C GLY A 3 12.20 14.13 -7.02
N GLU A 4 12.57 15.22 -6.36
CA GLU A 4 13.11 15.23 -5.00
C GLU A 4 11.98 14.95 -4.00
N GLY A 5 11.62 13.68 -3.81
CA GLY A 5 10.66 13.27 -2.78
C GLY A 5 10.08 11.87 -3.00
N PRO A 6 9.56 11.22 -1.94
CA PRO A 6 8.86 9.95 -2.06
C PRO A 6 7.62 10.09 -2.93
N LEU A 7 7.36 9.13 -3.82
CA LEU A 7 6.14 9.09 -4.62
C LEU A 7 4.94 8.85 -3.70
N ARG A 8 3.97 9.77 -3.71
CA ARG A 8 2.74 9.67 -2.90
C ARG A 8 1.62 9.07 -3.76
N LEU A 9 1.01 7.98 -3.30
CA LEU A 9 -0.14 7.34 -3.95
C LEU A 9 -1.37 7.46 -3.06
N ASP A 10 -2.41 8.12 -3.56
CA ASP A 10 -3.73 8.14 -2.94
C ASP A 10 -4.51 6.89 -3.36
N LEU A 11 -4.87 6.07 -2.37
CA LEU A 11 -5.60 4.82 -2.53
C LEU A 11 -7.02 4.90 -1.93
N THR A 12 -7.48 6.10 -1.54
CA THR A 12 -8.77 6.30 -0.87
C THR A 12 -9.95 5.70 -1.63
N HIS A 13 -9.88 5.69 -2.96
CA HIS A 13 -10.91 5.15 -3.84
C HIS A 13 -10.55 3.80 -4.48
N LEU A 14 -9.43 3.19 -4.09
CA LEU A 14 -9.05 1.88 -4.58
C LEU A 14 -9.91 0.82 -3.86
N ASP A 15 -10.56 -0.02 -4.64
CA ASP A 15 -11.31 -1.17 -4.13
C ASP A 15 -10.58 -2.46 -4.51
N LEU A 16 -10.42 -3.37 -3.53
CA LEU A 16 -9.69 -4.62 -3.65
C LEU A 16 -10.57 -5.74 -3.08
N PRO A 17 -11.49 -6.29 -3.87
CA PRO A 17 -12.57 -7.14 -3.36
C PRO A 17 -12.10 -8.55 -2.93
N ASP A 18 -10.90 -8.96 -3.33
CA ASP A 18 -10.39 -10.31 -3.06
C ASP A 18 -8.86 -10.34 -2.91
N GLY A 19 -8.35 -11.49 -2.47
CA GLY A 19 -6.92 -11.71 -2.28
C GLY A 19 -6.09 -11.64 -3.57
N VAL A 20 -6.69 -11.90 -4.74
CA VAL A 20 -6.00 -11.82 -6.03
C VAL A 20 -5.73 -10.37 -6.40
N SER A 21 -6.73 -9.51 -6.22
CA SER A 21 -6.66 -8.07 -6.44
C SER A 21 -5.64 -7.43 -5.49
N VAL A 22 -5.62 -7.85 -4.22
CA VAL A 22 -4.59 -7.41 -3.26
C VAL A 22 -3.18 -7.82 -3.70
N ALA A 23 -2.99 -9.07 -4.14
CA ALA A 23 -1.69 -9.55 -4.60
C ALA A 23 -1.19 -8.79 -5.84
N ALA A 24 -2.10 -8.50 -6.78
CA ALA A 24 -1.81 -7.67 -7.94
C ALA A 24 -1.41 -6.24 -7.53
N GLY A 25 -2.15 -5.64 -6.60
CA GLY A 25 -1.83 -4.33 -6.02
C GLY A 25 -0.44 -4.29 -5.39
N ILE A 26 -0.10 -5.26 -4.54
CA ILE A 26 1.23 -5.37 -3.92
C ILE A 26 2.33 -5.49 -4.98
N THR A 27 2.09 -6.25 -6.04
CA THR A 27 3.04 -6.42 -7.14
C THR A 27 3.31 -5.09 -7.84
N ALA A 28 2.26 -4.32 -8.14
CA ALA A 28 2.39 -2.98 -8.72
C ALA A 28 3.15 -2.02 -7.78
N LEU A 29 2.84 -2.05 -6.48
CA LEU A 29 3.54 -1.23 -5.48
C LEU A 29 5.04 -1.55 -5.41
N ARG A 30 5.43 -2.82 -5.54
CA ARG A 30 6.85 -3.22 -5.57
C ARG A 30 7.57 -2.68 -6.79
N VAL A 31 6.93 -2.70 -7.96
CA VAL A 31 7.51 -2.12 -9.19
C VAL A 31 7.70 -0.62 -9.02
N LEU A 32 6.69 0.09 -8.49
CA LEU A 32 6.78 1.53 -8.23
C LEU A 32 7.85 1.86 -7.19
N LEU A 33 7.95 1.06 -6.12
CA LEU A 33 9.00 1.25 -5.12
C LEU A 33 10.41 1.01 -5.71
N ALA A 34 10.56 0.02 -6.59
CA ALA A 34 11.84 -0.25 -7.25
C ALA A 34 12.26 0.88 -8.20
N ASP A 35 11.31 1.49 -8.91
CA ASP A 35 11.58 2.58 -9.86
C ASP A 35 11.83 3.92 -9.15
N HIS A 36 11.06 4.23 -8.10
CA HIS A 36 11.10 5.51 -7.42
C HIS A 36 11.94 5.52 -6.12
N GLY A 37 12.29 4.36 -5.57
CA GLY A 37 13.09 4.20 -4.36
C GLY A 37 12.36 4.50 -3.05
N ALA A 38 11.33 5.36 -3.05
CA ALA A 38 10.47 5.61 -1.90
C ALA A 38 9.02 5.89 -2.33
N LEU A 39 8.09 5.34 -1.55
CA LEU A 39 6.66 5.36 -1.81
C LEU A 39 5.89 5.62 -0.50
N THR A 40 4.92 6.52 -0.55
CA THR A 40 3.99 6.80 0.56
C THR A 40 2.58 6.52 0.09
N LEU A 41 1.92 5.55 0.72
CA LEU A 41 0.52 5.21 0.45
C LEU A 41 -0.37 6.03 1.36
N ILE A 42 -1.43 6.62 0.80
CA ILE A 42 -2.41 7.43 1.52
C ILE A 42 -3.77 6.77 1.40
N GLY A 43 -4.47 6.56 2.52
CA GLY A 43 -5.82 6.01 2.50
C GLY A 43 -5.89 4.58 1.95
N ALA A 44 -4.93 3.72 2.32
CA ALA A 44 -4.91 2.34 1.82
C ALA A 44 -6.12 1.53 2.35
N PRO A 45 -6.72 0.64 1.51
CA PRO A 45 -7.69 -0.34 1.98
C PRO A 45 -7.12 -1.23 3.10
N GLN A 46 -7.94 -1.63 4.07
CA GLN A 46 -7.46 -2.40 5.22
C GLN A 46 -6.90 -3.75 4.82
N MET A 47 -7.51 -4.44 3.86
CA MET A 47 -6.99 -5.72 3.38
C MET A 47 -5.57 -5.59 2.82
N LEU A 48 -5.28 -4.49 2.12
CA LEU A 48 -3.96 -4.20 1.59
C LEU A 48 -2.97 -3.87 2.73
N ALA A 49 -3.35 -2.98 3.64
CA ALA A 49 -2.52 -2.62 4.79
C ALA A 49 -2.20 -3.83 5.68
N HIS A 50 -3.21 -4.66 5.97
CA HIS A 50 -3.08 -5.90 6.73
C HIS A 50 -2.15 -6.90 6.03
N THR A 51 -2.30 -7.07 4.72
CA THR A 51 -1.44 -7.98 3.96
C THR A 51 0.01 -7.47 3.95
N LEU A 52 0.23 -6.17 3.74
CA LEU A 52 1.56 -5.54 3.79
C LEU A 52 2.21 -5.69 5.17
N TYR A 53 1.44 -5.60 6.25
CA TYR A 53 1.90 -5.90 7.61
C TYR A 53 2.28 -7.36 7.77
N LYS A 54 1.39 -8.28 7.40
CA LYS A 54 1.58 -9.74 7.56
C LYS A 54 2.81 -10.27 6.82
N ILE A 55 3.11 -9.73 5.65
CA ILE A 55 4.27 -10.16 4.85
C ILE A 55 5.56 -9.39 5.19
N GLY A 56 5.54 -8.55 6.24
CA GLY A 56 6.70 -7.76 6.68
C GLY A 56 7.12 -6.65 5.71
N SER A 57 6.27 -6.29 4.73
CA SER A 57 6.59 -5.27 3.73
C SER A 57 6.52 -3.83 4.26
N LEU A 58 5.87 -3.61 5.40
CA LEU A 58 5.95 -2.35 6.15
C LEU A 58 7.35 -2.03 6.70
N GLY A 59 8.27 -3.01 6.68
CA GLY A 59 9.68 -2.83 7.02
C GLY A 59 10.61 -2.67 5.81
N LEU A 60 10.08 -2.68 4.57
CA LEU A 60 10.89 -2.43 3.38
C LEU A 60 11.33 -0.96 3.37
N ALA A 61 12.66 -0.74 3.27
CA ALA A 61 13.22 0.59 3.16
C ALA A 61 12.56 1.34 1.99
N GLY A 62 11.90 2.46 2.31
CA GLY A 62 11.25 3.32 1.32
C GLY A 62 9.74 3.22 1.23
N LEU A 63 9.07 2.21 1.83
CA LEU A 63 7.59 2.16 1.86
C LEU A 63 7.03 2.75 3.15
N ARG A 64 6.08 3.68 3.03
CA ARG A 64 5.34 4.28 4.15
C ARG A 64 3.84 4.17 3.92
N LEU A 65 3.09 3.87 4.98
CA LEU A 65 1.62 3.98 4.99
C LEU A 65 1.25 5.19 5.86
N GLU A 66 0.61 6.17 5.23
CA GLU A 66 0.02 7.34 5.87
C GLU A 66 -1.50 7.20 5.79
N ASP A 67 -2.14 6.85 6.90
CA ASP A 67 -3.59 6.67 7.00
C ASP A 67 -4.13 5.40 6.31
N VAL A 68 -4.80 4.56 7.09
CA VAL A 68 -5.52 3.37 6.59
C VAL A 68 -6.99 3.74 6.61
N ARG A 69 -7.76 3.33 5.59
CA ARG A 69 -9.20 3.62 5.55
C ARG A 69 -9.88 3.13 6.83
N ALA A 70 -10.42 4.07 7.59
CA ALA A 70 -11.07 3.82 8.88
C ALA A 70 -12.46 3.17 8.74
N ASP A 71 -13.10 3.28 7.57
CA ASP A 71 -14.47 2.80 7.30
C ASP A 71 -14.56 1.31 6.92
N GLU A 72 -13.45 0.58 6.84
CA GLU A 72 -13.50 -0.86 6.59
C GLU A 72 -13.65 -1.64 7.92
N PRO A 73 -14.61 -2.58 8.03
CA PRO A 73 -14.75 -3.37 9.23
C PRO A 73 -13.48 -4.18 9.44
N THR A 74 -12.83 -3.99 10.60
CA THR A 74 -11.71 -4.82 11.02
C THR A 74 -12.18 -6.27 10.96
N THR A 75 -11.62 -7.08 10.07
CA THR A 75 -11.88 -8.53 10.07
C THR A 75 -11.26 -9.13 11.32
N ALA A 76 -11.95 -9.00 12.44
CA ALA A 76 -11.81 -9.78 13.65
C ALA A 76 -12.96 -10.79 13.63
N ASN A 77 -12.71 -11.95 13.02
CA ASN A 77 -13.43 -13.19 13.32
C ASN A 77 -12.46 -14.36 13.14
#